data_AF-A0A835VRV5-F1
#
_entry.id   AF-A0A835VRV5-F1
#
_cell.length_a   1.000
_cell.length_b   1.000
_cell.length_c   1.000
_cell.angle_alpha   90.00
_cell.angle_beta   90.00
_cell.angle_gamma   90.00
#
_symmetry.space_group_name_H-M   'P 1'
#
loop_
_entity.id
_entity.type
_entity.pdbx_description
1 polymer ?
#
loop_
_entity_poly.entity_id
_entity_poly.type
_entity_poly.pdbx_seq_one_letter_code
_entity_poly.pdbx_strand_id
1 'polypeptide(L)'
;MYNFTDSKEERVPGQRRNRGMQKKQERNLMSIVVGLANMSPKQLKAVSHLLPPGAVEAVGIAARLPRSNQGRKRQEQLVAKMMRGQVGEGALTKLEAAVALAEDNAGVWDDGDVSGRVLAWREGLLAGDEAVAAEVYGYPRAWAPDHQQLRSAVRACQQAMEEEAKASGAATAPAASSSDAAALADVGSSSNDADDEEEEDLAAVLAVAAARSRRGSSTSVGAAAPPKSRAMLKTLTKMLKPLALRVVAEADAKGATGPGSEDEDEDEEA
;
A
#
# COMPACT_ATOMS: atom_id res chain seq x y z
N MET A 1 16.92 -7.29 -32.56
CA MET A 1 18.14 -7.51 -31.76
C MET A 1 17.83 -8.53 -30.69
N TYR A 2 18.57 -9.63 -30.64
CA TYR A 2 18.54 -10.58 -29.53
C TYR A 2 19.34 -9.95 -28.38
N ASN A 3 18.72 -9.68 -27.23
CA ASN A 3 19.46 -9.25 -26.04
C ASN A 3 20.16 -10.49 -25.46
N PHE A 4 21.48 -10.57 -25.65
CA PHE A 4 22.34 -11.60 -25.04
C PHE A 4 22.62 -11.34 -23.55
N THR A 5 22.19 -10.20 -23.03
CA THR A 5 22.40 -9.79 -21.63
C THR A 5 21.50 -10.52 -20.64
N ASP A 6 20.34 -11.05 -21.08
CA ASP A 6 19.40 -11.78 -20.20
C ASP A 6 19.76 -13.27 -20.04
N SER A 7 20.84 -13.74 -20.67
CA SER A 7 21.30 -15.14 -20.61
C SER A 7 22.52 -15.32 -19.70
N LYS A 8 22.50 -14.68 -18.52
CA LYS A 8 23.47 -14.96 -17.44
C LYS A 8 23.08 -16.15 -16.56
N GLU A 9 21.98 -16.83 -16.83
CA GLU A 9 21.78 -18.18 -16.27
C GLU A 9 22.87 -19.09 -16.85
N GLU A 10 23.94 -19.29 -16.08
CA GLU A 10 24.97 -20.27 -16.37
C GLU A 10 24.26 -21.60 -16.58
N ARG A 11 24.26 -22.07 -17.82
CA ARG A 11 23.69 -23.38 -18.13
C ARG A 11 24.61 -24.41 -17.51
N VAL A 12 24.20 -24.96 -16.38
CA VAL A 12 24.85 -26.15 -15.80
C VAL A 12 24.83 -27.25 -16.88
N PRO A 13 26.00 -27.62 -17.45
CA PRO A 13 26.05 -28.63 -18.50
C PRO A 13 25.43 -29.94 -17.99
N GLY A 14 24.38 -30.43 -18.67
CA GLY A 14 23.67 -31.66 -18.30
C GLY A 14 22.31 -31.47 -17.62
N GLN A 15 21.95 -30.26 -17.19
CA GLN A 15 20.62 -30.04 -16.60
C GLN A 15 19.54 -30.04 -17.69
N ARG A 16 18.65 -31.04 -17.66
CA ARG A 16 17.50 -31.10 -18.57
C ARG A 16 16.55 -29.94 -18.26
N ARG A 17 16.52 -28.94 -19.14
CA ARG A 17 15.58 -27.81 -19.08
C ARG A 17 14.15 -28.34 -18.92
N ASN A 18 13.55 -28.08 -17.76
CA ASN A 18 12.17 -28.47 -17.49
C ASN A 18 11.21 -27.55 -18.25
N ARG A 19 11.02 -27.85 -19.55
CA ARG A 19 10.15 -27.09 -20.45
C ARG A 19 8.71 -26.98 -19.92
N GLY A 20 8.26 -27.94 -19.12
CA GLY A 20 6.94 -27.93 -18.50
C GLY A 20 6.78 -26.79 -17.50
N MET A 21 7.73 -26.64 -16.58
CA MET A 21 7.71 -25.59 -15.55
C MET A 21 7.77 -24.19 -16.17
N GLN A 22 8.67 -23.97 -17.13
CA GLN A 22 8.78 -22.67 -17.80
C GLN A 22 7.52 -22.30 -18.57
N LYS A 23 6.87 -23.27 -19.22
CA LYS A 23 5.59 -23.05 -19.90
C LYS A 23 4.47 -22.72 -18.91
N LYS A 24 4.48 -23.31 -17.72
CA LYS A 24 3.53 -23.00 -16.64
C LYS A 24 3.76 -21.58 -16.12
N GLN A 25 5.00 -21.20 -15.83
CA GLN A 25 5.38 -19.85 -15.40
C GLN A 25 5.00 -18.79 -16.44
N GLU A 26 5.29 -19.05 -17.72
CA GLU A 26 4.92 -18.14 -18.80
C GLU A 26 3.40 -17.95 -18.94
N ARG A 27 2.62 -19.02 -18.79
CA ARG A 27 1.15 -18.93 -18.76
C ARG A 27 0.66 -18.14 -17.56
N ASN A 28 1.27 -18.34 -16.39
CA ASN A 28 0.89 -17.61 -15.18
C ASN A 28 1.16 -16.11 -15.34
N LEU A 29 2.39 -15.75 -15.75
CA LEU A 29 2.76 -14.35 -16.04
C LEU A 29 1.82 -13.71 -17.06
N MET A 30 1.47 -14.43 -18.14
CA MET A 30 0.52 -13.92 -19.13
C MET A 30 -0.87 -13.70 -18.52
N SER A 31 -1.33 -14.58 -17.63
CA SER A 31 -2.61 -14.42 -16.92
C SER A 31 -2.61 -13.14 -16.07
N ILE A 32 -1.55 -12.95 -15.27
CA ILE A 32 -1.37 -11.74 -14.45
C ILE A 32 -1.40 -10.49 -15.35
N VAL A 33 -0.62 -10.47 -16.43
CA VAL A 33 -0.55 -9.30 -17.34
C VAL A 33 -1.89 -8.99 -18.00
N VAL A 34 -2.66 -10.01 -18.38
CA VAL A 34 -4.01 -9.81 -18.92
C VAL A 34 -4.93 -9.20 -17.87
N GLY A 35 -4.82 -9.63 -16.61
CA GLY A 35 -5.52 -9.02 -15.47
C GLY A 35 -5.11 -7.56 -15.24
N LEU A 36 -3.80 -7.28 -15.20
CA LEU A 36 -3.24 -5.92 -15.09
C LEU A 36 -3.77 -4.99 -16.19
N ALA A 37 -3.90 -5.47 -17.42
CA ALA A 37 -4.43 -4.70 -18.55
C ALA A 37 -5.94 -4.42 -18.45
N ASN A 38 -6.66 -5.08 -17.54
CA ASN A 38 -8.07 -4.81 -17.26
C ASN A 38 -8.28 -3.94 -16.01
N MET A 39 -7.23 -3.70 -15.21
CA MET A 39 -7.32 -2.84 -14.02
C MET A 39 -7.56 -1.37 -14.39
N SER A 40 -8.22 -0.65 -13.50
CA SER A 40 -8.34 0.81 -13.62
C SER A 40 -6.99 1.51 -13.46
N PRO A 41 -6.81 2.73 -13.98
CA PRO A 41 -5.56 3.49 -13.80
C PRO A 41 -5.20 3.74 -12.32
N LYS A 42 -6.20 3.84 -11.43
CA LYS A 42 -5.99 3.99 -9.98
C LYS A 42 -5.39 2.72 -9.38
N GLN A 43 -5.97 1.57 -9.69
CA GLN A 43 -5.48 0.26 -9.24
C GLN A 43 -4.09 -0.03 -9.81
N LEU A 44 -3.84 0.28 -11.09
CA LEU A 44 -2.53 0.09 -11.71
C LEU A 44 -1.45 0.96 -11.04
N LYS A 45 -1.80 2.17 -10.58
CA LYS A 45 -0.89 3.02 -9.81
C LYS A 45 -0.56 2.41 -8.45
N ALA A 46 -1.51 1.74 -7.80
CA ALA A 46 -1.31 1.12 -6.49
C ALA A 46 -0.30 -0.05 -6.54
N VAL A 47 -0.25 -0.79 -7.64
CA VAL A 47 0.70 -1.90 -7.85
C VAL A 47 1.99 -1.49 -8.59
N SER A 48 2.15 -0.20 -8.92
CA SER A 48 3.22 0.25 -9.82
C SER A 48 4.64 0.04 -9.27
N HIS A 49 4.83 -0.06 -7.96
CA HIS A 49 6.12 -0.32 -7.33
C HIS A 49 6.56 -1.79 -7.44
N LEU A 50 5.61 -2.72 -7.67
CA LEU A 50 5.90 -4.14 -7.88
C LEU A 50 6.29 -4.46 -9.33
N LEU A 51 6.11 -3.48 -10.23
CA LEU A 51 6.33 -3.65 -11.65
C LEU A 51 7.69 -3.09 -12.09
N PRO A 52 8.36 -3.74 -13.06
CA PRO A 52 9.59 -3.20 -13.61
C PRO A 52 9.39 -1.82 -14.27
N PRO A 53 10.44 -1.00 -14.37
CA PRO A 53 10.35 0.30 -15.05
C PRO A 53 9.90 0.12 -16.50
N GLY A 54 8.96 0.96 -16.93
CA GLY A 54 8.35 0.90 -18.27
C GLY A 54 7.23 -0.14 -18.43
N ALA A 55 7.10 -1.11 -17.52
CA ALA A 55 6.01 -2.11 -17.60
C ALA A 55 4.64 -1.46 -17.41
N VAL A 56 4.51 -0.48 -16.49
CA VAL A 56 3.27 0.28 -16.26
C VAL A 56 2.80 0.99 -17.53
N GLU A 57 3.71 1.59 -18.29
CA GLU A 57 3.39 2.27 -19.55
C GLU A 57 2.93 1.26 -20.62
N ALA A 58 3.63 0.14 -20.75
CA ALA A 58 3.28 -0.91 -21.69
C ALA A 58 1.92 -1.57 -21.36
N VAL A 59 1.61 -1.78 -20.08
CA VAL A 59 0.27 -2.21 -19.62
C VAL A 59 -0.78 -1.14 -19.96
N GLY A 60 -0.49 0.14 -19.75
CA GLY A 60 -1.38 1.24 -20.12
C GLY A 60 -1.68 1.29 -21.62
N ILE A 61 -0.69 0.99 -22.47
CA ILE A 61 -0.89 0.86 -23.92
C ILE A 61 -1.79 -0.35 -24.22
N ALA A 62 -1.54 -1.50 -23.60
CA ALA A 62 -2.34 -2.71 -23.78
C ALA A 62 -3.81 -2.49 -23.36
N ALA A 63 -4.05 -1.81 -22.24
CA ALA A 63 -5.37 -1.51 -21.70
C ALA A 63 -6.20 -0.61 -22.63
N ARG A 64 -5.56 0.31 -23.37
CA ARG A 64 -6.23 1.19 -24.35
C ARG A 64 -6.62 0.49 -25.64
N LEU A 65 -5.98 -0.65 -25.95
CA LEU A 65 -6.24 -1.39 -27.19
C LEU A 65 -7.43 -2.35 -26.99
N PRO A 66 -8.29 -2.54 -28.02
CA PRO A 66 -9.37 -3.51 -27.96
C PRO A 66 -8.86 -4.94 -27.70
N ARG A 67 -9.63 -5.75 -26.96
CA ARG A 67 -9.27 -7.15 -26.62
C ARG A 67 -9.00 -8.03 -27.85
N SER A 68 -9.67 -7.78 -28.97
CA SER A 68 -9.47 -8.51 -30.23
C SER A 68 -8.23 -8.09 -31.03
N ASN A 69 -7.55 -7.01 -30.63
CA ASN A 69 -6.44 -6.44 -31.38
C ASN A 69 -5.15 -7.26 -31.18
N GLN A 70 -4.51 -7.70 -32.27
CA GLN A 70 -3.20 -8.37 -32.20
C GLN A 70 -2.13 -7.52 -31.52
N GLY A 71 -2.18 -6.20 -31.69
CA GLY A 71 -1.28 -5.26 -31.03
C GLY A 71 -1.35 -5.36 -29.51
N ARG A 72 -2.55 -5.56 -28.94
CA ARG A 72 -2.72 -5.76 -27.50
C ARG A 72 -1.99 -7.02 -27.04
N LYS A 73 -2.22 -8.15 -27.72
CA LYS A 73 -1.56 -9.42 -27.41
C LYS A 73 -0.03 -9.31 -27.47
N ARG A 74 0.52 -8.54 -28.42
CA ARG A 74 1.96 -8.30 -28.51
C ARG A 74 2.49 -7.45 -27.35
N GLN A 75 1.72 -6.45 -26.91
CA GLN A 75 2.09 -5.63 -25.75
C GLN A 75 2.02 -6.44 -24.45
N GLU A 76 0.97 -7.24 -24.24
CA GLU A 76 0.88 -8.15 -23.09
C GLU A 76 2.06 -9.14 -23.06
N GLN A 77 2.44 -9.71 -24.21
CA GLN A 77 3.63 -10.58 -24.30
C GLN A 77 4.94 -9.85 -24.00
N LEU A 78 5.06 -8.58 -24.40
CA LEU A 78 6.23 -7.76 -24.06
C LEU A 78 6.32 -7.53 -22.56
N VAL A 79 5.21 -7.16 -21.90
CA VAL A 79 5.16 -6.98 -20.44
C VAL A 79 5.50 -8.28 -19.72
N ALA A 80 4.91 -9.40 -20.14
CA ALA A 80 5.21 -10.71 -19.56
C ALA A 80 6.70 -11.09 -19.71
N LYS A 81 7.34 -10.65 -20.79
CA LYS A 81 8.78 -10.81 -21.00
C LYS A 81 9.60 -9.90 -20.07
N MET A 82 9.18 -8.65 -19.85
CA MET A 82 9.86 -7.74 -18.91
C MET A 82 9.78 -8.25 -17.47
N MET A 83 8.61 -8.76 -17.06
CA MET A 83 8.44 -9.31 -15.70
C MET A 83 9.27 -10.57 -15.46
N ARG A 84 9.58 -11.33 -16.53
CA ARG A 84 10.37 -12.56 -16.44
C ARG A 84 11.79 -12.25 -15.99
N GLY A 85 12.14 -12.65 -14.77
CA GLY A 85 13.47 -12.49 -14.20
C GLY A 85 13.72 -11.14 -13.51
N GLN A 86 12.81 -10.17 -13.62
CA GLN A 86 12.89 -8.90 -12.89
C GLN A 86 11.96 -8.85 -11.67
N VAL A 87 10.88 -9.64 -11.68
CA VAL A 87 9.91 -9.68 -10.59
C VAL A 87 10.13 -10.98 -9.80
N GLY A 88 10.43 -10.84 -8.51
CA GLY A 88 10.59 -11.97 -7.60
C GLY A 88 9.27 -12.69 -7.32
N GLU A 89 9.34 -13.91 -6.80
CA GLU A 89 8.16 -14.75 -6.54
C GLU A 89 7.16 -14.07 -5.58
N GLY A 90 7.65 -13.45 -4.51
CA GLY A 90 6.79 -12.71 -3.56
C GLY A 90 6.02 -11.56 -4.22
N ALA A 91 6.67 -10.81 -5.10
CA ALA A 91 6.02 -9.74 -5.86
C ALA A 91 4.98 -10.29 -6.87
N LEU A 92 5.23 -11.46 -7.47
CA LEU A 92 4.24 -12.13 -8.32
C LEU A 92 3.00 -12.55 -7.53
N THR A 93 3.16 -13.11 -6.32
CA THR A 93 2.03 -13.46 -5.46
C THR A 93 1.21 -12.23 -5.07
N LYS A 94 1.86 -11.11 -4.74
CA LYS A 94 1.16 -9.83 -4.47
C LYS A 94 0.39 -9.33 -5.70
N LEU A 95 0.99 -9.41 -6.89
CA LEU A 95 0.34 -9.03 -8.14
C LEU A 95 -0.86 -9.93 -8.48
N GLU A 96 -0.76 -11.24 -8.24
CA GLU A 96 -1.90 -12.17 -8.39
C GLU A 96 -3.06 -11.80 -7.47
N ALA A 97 -2.77 -11.50 -6.18
CA ALA A 97 -3.78 -11.06 -5.23
C ALA A 97 -4.42 -9.72 -5.63
N ALA A 98 -3.62 -8.77 -6.11
CA ALA A 98 -4.11 -7.48 -6.59
C ALA A 98 -5.00 -7.61 -7.85
N VAL A 99 -4.64 -8.51 -8.77
CA VAL A 99 -5.45 -8.82 -9.95
C VAL A 99 -6.77 -9.48 -9.55
N ALA A 100 -6.74 -10.45 -8.64
CA ALA A 100 -7.97 -11.11 -8.17
C ALA A 100 -8.93 -10.10 -7.52
N LEU A 101 -8.43 -9.24 -6.62
CA LEU A 101 -9.21 -8.18 -5.99
C LEU A 101 -9.82 -7.21 -7.02
N ALA A 102 -9.08 -6.87 -8.07
CA ALA A 102 -9.56 -6.01 -9.14
C ALA A 102 -10.62 -6.70 -10.03
N GLU A 103 -10.50 -8.00 -10.29
CA GLU A 103 -11.49 -8.80 -11.02
C GLU A 103 -12.81 -8.90 -10.25
N ASP A 104 -12.74 -9.01 -8.93
CA ASP A 104 -13.90 -9.01 -8.03
C ASP A 104 -14.52 -7.61 -7.83
N ASN A 105 -13.87 -6.55 -8.37
CA ASN A 105 -14.22 -5.15 -8.15
C ASN A 105 -14.27 -4.74 -6.67
N ALA A 106 -13.51 -5.42 -5.81
CA ALA A 106 -13.50 -5.23 -4.36
C ALA A 106 -12.60 -4.05 -3.90
N GLY A 107 -12.39 -3.04 -4.75
CA GLY A 107 -11.67 -1.81 -4.41
C GLY A 107 -10.23 -1.72 -4.94
N VAL A 108 -9.43 -0.89 -4.26
CA VAL A 108 -8.01 -0.63 -4.58
C VAL A 108 -7.14 -1.51 -3.69
N TRP A 109 -6.24 -2.27 -4.32
CA TRP A 109 -5.28 -3.07 -3.58
C TRP A 109 -4.34 -2.19 -2.74
N ASP A 110 -4.20 -2.51 -1.45
CA ASP A 110 -3.21 -1.91 -0.55
C ASP A 110 -2.15 -2.95 -0.19
N ASP A 111 -0.89 -2.55 -0.31
CA ASP A 111 0.25 -3.42 0.01
C ASP A 111 0.43 -3.46 1.52
N GLY A 112 0.10 -4.60 2.14
CA GLY A 112 0.21 -4.83 3.58
C GLY A 112 1.59 -4.54 4.16
N ASP A 113 2.66 -4.78 3.38
CA ASP A 113 4.03 -4.51 3.84
C ASP A 113 4.32 -3.00 3.87
N VAL A 114 3.77 -2.27 2.90
CA VAL A 114 3.91 -0.81 2.82
C VAL A 114 3.07 -0.16 3.92
N SER A 115 1.81 -0.56 4.09
CA SER A 115 0.96 -0.02 5.15
C SER A 115 1.49 -0.36 6.54
N GLY A 116 1.94 -1.59 6.77
CA GLY A 116 2.62 -2.00 8.00
C GLY A 116 3.86 -1.17 8.30
N ARG A 117 4.74 -0.94 7.29
CA ARG A 117 5.93 -0.09 7.45
C ARG A 117 5.57 1.35 7.79
N VAL A 118 4.59 1.93 7.09
CA VAL A 118 4.14 3.32 7.36
C VAL A 118 3.56 3.44 8.76
N LEU A 119 2.77 2.47 9.20
CA LEU A 119 2.20 2.45 10.56
C LEU A 119 3.31 2.38 11.62
N ALA A 120 4.28 1.46 11.46
CA ALA A 120 5.41 1.32 12.36
C ALA A 120 6.25 2.61 12.45
N TRP A 121 6.57 3.23 11.31
CA TRP A 121 7.30 4.50 11.30
C TRP A 121 6.50 5.64 11.92
N ARG A 122 5.20 5.73 11.63
CA ARG A 122 4.32 6.74 12.22
C ARG A 122 4.30 6.62 13.74
N GLU A 123 4.12 5.42 14.26
CA GLU A 123 4.08 5.16 15.70
C GLU A 123 5.42 5.42 16.38
N GLY A 124 6.53 4.93 15.80
CA GLY A 124 7.87 5.19 16.31
C GLY A 124 8.22 6.68 16.34
N LEU A 125 7.91 7.43 15.28
CA LEU A 125 8.15 8.87 15.24
C LEU A 125 7.32 9.65 16.26
N LEU A 126 6.06 9.25 16.50
CA LEU A 126 5.20 9.89 17.51
C LEU A 126 5.64 9.54 18.93
N ALA A 127 6.14 8.32 19.15
CA ALA A 127 6.72 7.88 20.43
C ALA A 127 8.10 8.50 20.71
N GLY A 128 8.75 9.10 19.71
CA GLY A 128 10.10 9.64 19.83
C GLY A 128 11.20 8.57 19.79
N ASP A 129 10.94 7.44 19.14
CA ASP A 129 11.93 6.38 18.95
C ASP A 129 13.08 6.86 18.06
N GLU A 130 14.27 6.97 18.64
CA GLU A 130 15.49 7.42 17.96
C GLU A 130 15.93 6.45 16.85
N ALA A 131 15.67 5.14 16.99
CA ALA A 131 16.05 4.16 15.97
C ALA A 131 15.19 4.33 14.70
N VAL A 132 13.88 4.48 14.88
CA VAL A 132 12.95 4.76 13.76
C VAL A 132 13.26 6.12 13.13
N ALA A 133 13.59 7.13 13.94
CA ALA A 133 14.01 8.43 13.42
C ALA A 133 15.30 8.32 12.61
N ALA A 134 16.30 7.59 13.10
CA ALA A 134 17.55 7.36 12.38
C ALA A 134 17.35 6.60 11.06
N GLU A 135 16.46 5.59 11.04
CA GLU A 135 16.07 4.87 9.83
C GLU A 135 15.43 5.85 8.82
N VAL A 136 14.37 6.55 9.20
CA VAL A 136 13.60 7.43 8.30
C VAL A 136 14.44 8.61 7.79
N TYR A 137 15.26 9.23 8.65
CA TYR A 137 16.13 10.35 8.27
C TYR A 137 17.45 9.92 7.63
N GLY A 138 17.81 8.64 7.71
CA GLY A 138 19.02 8.08 7.10
C GLY A 138 18.91 7.89 5.60
N TYR A 139 17.69 7.85 5.05
CA TYR A 139 17.49 7.68 3.61
C TYR A 139 17.94 8.89 2.79
N PRO A 140 18.43 8.69 1.56
CA PRO A 140 18.84 9.78 0.68
C PRO A 140 17.72 10.80 0.43
N ARG A 141 18.07 12.08 0.34
CA ARG A 141 17.12 13.18 0.07
C ARG A 141 16.37 13.05 -1.26
N ALA A 142 16.89 12.26 -2.20
CA ALA A 142 16.18 11.94 -3.45
C ALA A 142 14.93 11.05 -3.21
N TRP A 143 14.85 10.40 -2.05
CA TRP A 143 13.81 9.46 -1.68
C TRP A 143 12.95 9.94 -0.52
N ALA A 144 13.58 10.58 0.46
CA ALA A 144 12.91 11.03 1.66
C ALA A 144 12.13 12.35 1.43
N PRO A 145 10.97 12.52 2.10
CA PRO A 145 10.32 13.82 2.21
C PRO A 145 11.27 14.82 2.90
N ASP A 146 11.00 16.12 2.77
CA ASP A 146 11.78 17.14 3.48
C ASP A 146 11.74 16.88 4.99
N HIS A 147 12.91 16.59 5.59
CA HIS A 147 13.05 16.27 7.00
C HIS A 147 12.51 17.39 7.91
N GLN A 148 12.58 18.65 7.46
CA GLN A 148 12.00 19.78 8.21
C GLN A 148 10.47 19.72 8.22
N GLN A 149 9.87 19.43 7.07
CA GLN A 149 8.43 19.27 6.95
C GLN A 149 7.96 18.08 7.79
N LEU A 150 8.66 16.94 7.73
CA LEU A 150 8.31 15.76 8.51
C LEU A 150 8.37 16.06 10.02
N ARG A 151 9.43 16.71 10.50
CA ARG A 151 9.54 17.13 11.91
C ARG A 151 8.46 18.13 12.34
N SER A 152 8.05 19.05 11.45
CA SER A 152 6.94 19.95 11.75
C SER A 152 5.60 19.21 11.84
N ALA A 153 5.36 18.24 10.94
CA ALA A 153 4.14 17.43 10.94
C ALA A 153 4.05 16.54 12.18
N VAL A 154 5.14 15.90 12.59
CA VAL A 154 5.21 15.08 13.82
C VAL A 154 4.88 15.93 15.05
N ARG A 155 5.52 17.10 15.20
CA ARG A 155 5.25 18.02 16.32
C ARG A 155 3.79 18.50 16.33
N ALA A 156 3.23 18.83 15.16
CA ALA A 156 1.83 19.22 15.05
C ALA A 156 0.88 18.07 15.43
N CYS A 157 1.20 16.83 15.06
CA CYS A 157 0.43 15.65 15.48
C CYS A 157 0.47 15.46 17.00
N GLN A 158 1.66 15.53 17.61
CA GLN A 158 1.83 15.39 19.05
C GLN A 158 1.07 16.47 19.83
N GLN A 159 1.17 17.74 19.40
CA GLN A 159 0.42 18.85 19.99
C GLN A 159 -1.10 18.64 19.88
N ALA A 160 -1.60 18.21 18.71
CA ALA A 160 -3.02 17.94 18.53
C ALA A 160 -3.52 16.79 19.42
N MET A 161 -2.73 15.73 19.60
CA MET A 161 -3.07 14.62 20.48
C MET A 161 -3.06 15.03 21.96
N GLU A 162 -2.10 15.86 22.38
CA GLU A 162 -2.07 16.41 23.74
C GLU A 162 -3.24 17.35 24.02
N GLU A 163 -3.62 18.21 23.07
CA GLU A 163 -4.79 19.09 23.17
C GLU A 163 -6.08 18.28 23.31
N GLU A 164 -6.23 17.20 22.52
CA GLU A 164 -7.38 16.31 22.61
C GLU A 164 -7.41 15.53 23.92
N ALA A 165 -6.26 15.04 24.41
CA ALA A 165 -6.16 14.39 25.71
C ALA A 165 -6.53 15.35 26.86
N LYS A 166 -6.09 16.61 26.80
CA LYS A 166 -6.46 17.66 27.77
C LYS A 166 -7.95 17.99 27.71
N ALA A 167 -8.51 18.11 26.50
CA ALA A 167 -9.93 18.39 26.31
C ALA A 167 -10.83 17.25 26.81
N SER A 168 -10.42 16.00 26.58
CA SER A 168 -11.13 14.81 27.07
C SER A 168 -11.01 14.66 28.59
N GLY A 169 -9.83 14.89 29.17
CA GLY A 169 -9.61 14.82 30.62
C GLY A 169 -10.36 15.90 31.41
N ALA A 170 -10.61 17.07 30.81
CA ALA A 170 -11.39 18.15 31.43
C ALA A 170 -12.91 17.87 31.46
N ALA A 171 -13.42 16.99 30.59
CA ALA A 171 -14.83 16.62 30.55
C ALA A 171 -15.23 15.55 31.60
N THR A 172 -14.26 14.94 32.28
CA THR A 172 -14.45 13.89 33.30
C THR A 172 -14.15 14.36 34.73
N ALA A 173 -14.26 15.66 35.02
CA ALA A 173 -14.31 16.12 36.40
C ALA A 173 -15.68 15.76 37.01
N PRO A 174 -15.75 14.98 38.11
CA PRO A 174 -16.99 14.45 38.63
C PRO A 174 -17.79 15.53 39.36
N ALA A 175 -18.98 15.85 38.84
CA ALA A 175 -20.04 16.39 39.67
C ALA A 175 -20.50 15.29 40.63
N ALA A 176 -19.89 15.26 41.82
CA ALA A 176 -20.41 14.51 42.94
C ALA A 176 -21.76 15.11 43.37
N SER A 177 -22.86 14.55 42.91
CA SER A 177 -24.13 14.60 43.64
C SER A 177 -25.08 13.50 43.20
N SER A 178 -25.34 12.60 44.16
CA SER A 178 -26.65 12.02 44.51
C SER A 178 -27.42 11.17 43.48
N SER A 179 -27.29 9.84 43.72
CA SER A 179 -28.38 8.90 44.03
C SER A 179 -29.48 8.58 43.01
N ASP A 180 -29.54 7.27 42.73
CA ASP A 180 -30.72 6.39 42.72
C ASP A 180 -31.63 6.40 41.48
N ALA A 181 -31.52 5.35 40.66
CA ALA A 181 -32.64 4.43 40.37
C ALA A 181 -32.27 3.46 39.23
N ALA A 182 -32.70 2.21 39.43
CA ALA A 182 -32.54 1.07 38.55
C ALA A 182 -33.24 1.20 37.18
N ALA A 183 -32.68 0.56 36.14
CA ALA A 183 -33.45 -0.27 35.21
C ALA A 183 -32.54 -1.08 34.27
N LEU A 184 -32.96 -2.32 34.07
CA LEU A 184 -32.47 -3.37 33.17
C LEU A 184 -32.56 -3.01 31.68
N ALA A 185 -31.61 -3.54 30.89
CA ALA A 185 -31.76 -4.18 29.55
C ALA A 185 -30.36 -4.26 28.94
N ASP A 186 -29.71 -5.42 28.82
CA ASP A 186 -29.93 -6.46 27.81
C ASP A 186 -30.13 -5.89 26.40
N VAL A 187 -29.10 -6.04 25.55
CA VAL A 187 -29.15 -6.47 24.15
C VAL A 187 -27.73 -6.37 23.59
N GLY A 188 -27.17 -7.54 23.28
CA GLY A 188 -25.98 -7.65 22.45
C GLY A 188 -26.28 -7.25 21.01
N SER A 189 -25.35 -6.54 20.39
CA SER A 189 -25.29 -6.46 18.93
C SER A 189 -23.83 -6.44 18.51
N SER A 190 -23.35 -7.65 18.25
CA SER A 190 -22.14 -7.92 17.48
C SER A 190 -22.47 -7.71 16.01
N SER A 191 -21.86 -6.72 15.38
CA SER A 191 -21.79 -6.64 13.91
C SER A 191 -20.37 -6.26 13.52
N ASN A 192 -19.72 -7.20 12.82
CA ASN A 192 -18.49 -6.97 12.08
C ASN A 192 -18.74 -5.88 11.03
N ASP A 193 -17.98 -4.80 11.12
CA ASP A 193 -17.90 -3.75 10.11
C ASP A 193 -16.59 -3.99 9.36
N ALA A 194 -16.69 -4.60 8.19
CA ALA A 194 -15.60 -4.79 7.25
C ALA A 194 -15.93 -3.96 6.01
N ASP A 195 -15.00 -3.06 5.69
CA ASP A 195 -14.80 -2.39 4.41
C ASP A 195 -15.95 -1.51 3.90
N ASP A 196 -15.94 -0.25 4.34
CA ASP A 196 -16.61 0.86 3.64
C ASP A 196 -15.79 2.16 3.71
N GLU A 197 -14.61 2.17 3.07
CA GLU A 197 -13.76 3.37 2.97
C GLU A 197 -14.10 4.29 1.78
N GLU A 198 -15.10 3.95 0.94
CA GLU A 198 -15.48 4.79 -0.22
C GLU A 198 -16.89 5.43 -0.12
N GLU A 199 -17.79 5.01 0.78
CA GLU A 199 -19.05 5.75 1.01
C GLU A 199 -18.88 7.03 1.86
N GLU A 200 -17.84 7.15 2.69
CA GLU A 200 -17.62 8.37 3.51
C GLU A 200 -17.33 9.61 2.65
N ASP A 201 -16.67 9.47 1.50
CA ASP A 201 -16.40 10.60 0.59
C ASP A 201 -17.66 11.04 -0.17
N LEU A 202 -18.57 10.12 -0.52
CA LEU A 202 -19.86 10.46 -1.12
C LEU A 202 -20.85 11.02 -0.09
N ALA A 203 -20.85 10.49 1.13
CA ALA A 203 -21.67 10.99 2.23
C ALA A 203 -21.24 12.41 2.64
N ALA A 204 -19.94 12.70 2.71
CA ALA A 204 -19.44 14.04 3.00
C ALA A 204 -19.77 15.04 1.88
N VAL A 205 -19.66 14.64 0.61
CA VAL A 205 -20.00 15.51 -0.53
C VAL A 205 -21.52 15.74 -0.63
N LEU A 206 -22.34 14.73 -0.35
CA LEU A 206 -23.80 14.87 -0.27
C LEU A 206 -24.24 15.69 0.94
N ALA A 207 -23.56 15.59 2.09
CA ALA A 207 -23.82 16.42 3.27
C ALA A 207 -23.51 17.90 3.00
N VAL A 208 -22.42 18.20 2.27
CA VAL A 208 -22.07 19.57 1.86
C VAL A 208 -23.06 20.11 0.81
N ALA A 209 -23.57 19.26 -0.09
CA ALA A 209 -24.63 19.62 -1.03
C ALA A 209 -25.99 19.85 -0.32
N ALA A 210 -26.32 19.04 0.69
CA ALA A 210 -27.52 19.17 1.51
C ALA A 210 -27.49 20.42 2.41
N ALA A 211 -26.32 20.76 2.97
CA ALA A 211 -26.11 21.95 3.79
C ALA A 211 -26.28 23.26 2.99
N ARG A 212 -25.99 23.25 1.68
CA ARG A 212 -26.25 24.39 0.79
C ARG A 212 -27.72 24.52 0.36
N SER A 213 -28.51 23.45 0.44
CA SER A 213 -29.90 23.43 -0.01
C SER A 213 -30.92 23.70 1.10
N ARG A 214 -30.56 23.55 2.39
CA ARG A 214 -31.52 23.64 3.50
C ARG A 214 -31.17 24.72 4.51
N ARG A 215 -31.49 25.96 4.15
CA ARG A 215 -31.78 27.03 5.11
C ARG A 215 -33.13 26.72 5.77
N GLY A 216 -33.13 25.78 6.72
CA GLY A 216 -34.34 25.31 7.35
C GLY A 216 -34.08 24.26 8.43
N SER A 217 -33.86 24.75 9.65
CA SER A 217 -34.25 24.15 10.93
C SER A 217 -34.55 22.65 10.94
N SER A 218 -33.57 21.83 11.33
CA SER A 218 -33.81 20.69 12.21
C SER A 218 -32.48 20.26 12.85
N THR A 219 -32.53 20.12 14.16
CA THR A 219 -31.52 19.60 15.07
C THR A 219 -31.09 18.19 14.66
N SER A 220 -29.96 18.06 13.96
CA SER A 220 -29.24 16.79 13.86
C SER A 220 -28.32 16.66 15.08
N VAL A 221 -28.50 15.55 15.78
CA VAL A 221 -27.64 15.06 16.86
C VAL A 221 -26.19 15.05 16.36
N GLY A 222 -25.31 15.67 17.14
CA GLY A 222 -23.98 16.11 16.71
C GLY A 222 -23.09 15.00 16.18
N ALA A 223 -22.82 15.03 14.87
CA ALA A 223 -21.58 14.48 14.34
C ALA A 223 -20.44 15.35 14.88
N ALA A 224 -19.85 14.93 16.01
CA ALA A 224 -18.65 15.55 16.52
C ALA A 224 -17.62 15.61 15.39
N ALA A 225 -17.16 16.81 15.05
CA ALA A 225 -16.15 16.99 14.00
C ALA A 225 -14.99 16.01 14.25
N PRO A 226 -14.49 15.31 13.22
CA PRO A 226 -13.44 14.33 13.41
C PRO A 226 -12.25 14.99 14.12
N PRO A 227 -11.64 14.31 15.11
CA PRO A 227 -10.56 14.88 15.89
C PRO A 227 -9.45 15.41 14.95
N LYS A 228 -8.95 16.61 15.24
CA LYS A 228 -7.93 17.28 14.43
C LYS A 228 -6.69 16.40 14.29
N SER A 229 -6.40 15.58 15.29
CA SER A 229 -5.34 14.58 15.26
C SER A 229 -5.47 13.62 14.07
N ARG A 230 -6.67 13.15 13.72
CA ARG A 230 -6.86 12.22 12.58
C ARG A 230 -6.44 12.83 11.25
N ALA A 231 -6.77 14.09 10.99
CA ALA A 231 -6.37 14.78 9.77
C ALA A 231 -4.84 14.92 9.67
N MET A 232 -4.18 15.20 10.80
CA MET A 232 -2.72 15.30 10.87
C MET A 232 -2.05 13.94 10.68
N LEU A 233 -2.60 12.87 11.27
CA LEU A 233 -2.13 11.49 11.06
C LEU A 233 -2.26 11.04 9.60
N LYS A 234 -3.35 11.41 8.91
CA LYS A 234 -3.51 11.16 7.46
C LYS A 234 -2.43 11.89 6.66
N THR A 235 -2.11 13.13 7.04
CA THR A 235 -1.04 13.91 6.39
C THR A 235 0.33 13.25 6.59
N LEU A 236 0.64 12.81 7.80
CA LEU A 236 1.89 12.11 8.14
C LEU A 236 2.01 10.79 7.35
N THR A 237 0.93 10.00 7.29
CA THR A 237 0.87 8.76 6.51
C THR A 237 1.15 9.03 5.03
N LYS A 238 0.53 10.09 4.46
CA LYS A 238 0.74 10.49 3.06
C LYS A 238 2.18 10.91 2.77
N MET A 239 2.87 11.53 3.72
CA MET A 239 4.28 11.91 3.59
C MET A 239 5.22 10.69 3.66
N LEU A 240 4.89 9.69 4.47
CA LEU A 240 5.71 8.49 4.67
C LEU A 240 5.51 7.42 3.58
N LYS A 241 4.31 7.33 2.98
CA LYS A 241 3.98 6.29 1.98
C LYS A 241 4.96 6.20 0.79
N PRO A 242 5.42 7.30 0.16
CA PRO A 242 6.39 7.22 -0.94
C PRO A 242 7.73 6.63 -0.53
N LEU A 243 8.17 6.90 0.70
CA LEU A 243 9.41 6.35 1.24
C LEU A 243 9.25 4.86 1.50
N ALA A 244 8.14 4.46 2.14
CA ALA A 244 7.85 3.06 2.45
C ALA A 244 7.74 2.21 1.17
N LEU A 245 7.08 2.73 0.13
CA LEU A 245 6.99 2.06 -1.17
C LEU A 245 8.36 1.72 -1.76
N ARG A 246 9.34 2.63 -1.63
CA ARG A 246 10.69 2.40 -2.15
C ARG A 246 11.46 1.40 -1.30
N VAL A 247 11.37 1.52 0.03
CA VAL A 247 12.06 0.60 0.95
C VAL A 247 11.55 -0.83 0.77
N VAL A 248 10.24 -1.01 0.62
CA VAL A 248 9.65 -2.32 0.33
C VAL A 248 10.10 -2.83 -1.04
N ALA A 249 10.08 -1.99 -2.07
CA ALA A 249 10.56 -2.38 -3.40
C ALA A 249 12.04 -2.80 -3.42
N GLU A 250 12.90 -2.13 -2.65
CA GLU A 250 14.31 -2.52 -2.51
C GLU A 250 14.50 -3.82 -1.73
N ALA A 251 13.70 -4.02 -0.68
CA ALA A 251 13.70 -5.28 0.08
C ALA A 251 13.28 -6.46 -0.81
N ASP A 252 12.23 -6.28 -1.61
CA ASP A 252 11.75 -7.28 -2.57
C ASP A 252 12.80 -7.54 -3.68
N ALA A 253 13.48 -6.50 -4.16
CA ALA A 253 14.56 -6.65 -5.14
C ALA A 253 15.78 -7.39 -4.57
N LYS A 254 16.16 -7.12 -3.31
CA LYS A 254 17.27 -7.80 -2.63
C LYS A 254 16.92 -9.26 -2.28
N GLY A 255 15.66 -9.53 -1.94
CA GLY A 255 15.16 -10.89 -1.75
C GLY A 255 15.19 -11.72 -3.04
N ALA A 256 14.95 -11.09 -4.19
CA ALA A 256 14.97 -11.77 -5.49
C ALA A 256 16.36 -12.23 -5.93
N THR A 257 17.44 -11.58 -5.47
CA THR A 257 18.81 -11.97 -5.82
C THR A 257 19.32 -13.21 -5.08
N GLY A 258 18.59 -13.71 -4.08
CA GLY A 258 18.90 -14.94 -3.35
C GLY A 258 20.19 -14.87 -2.51
N PRO A 259 20.24 -15.48 -1.31
CA PRO A 259 21.48 -15.59 -0.51
C PRO A 259 22.46 -16.63 -1.09
N GLY A 260 22.47 -16.84 -2.40
CA GLY A 260 22.98 -18.06 -3.03
C GLY A 260 24.42 -18.05 -3.51
N SER A 261 25.29 -17.11 -3.12
CA SER A 261 26.65 -17.09 -3.69
C SER A 261 27.75 -16.43 -2.85
N GLU A 262 27.61 -16.24 -1.54
CA GLU A 262 28.66 -15.57 -0.74
C GLU A 262 29.40 -16.46 0.29
N ASP A 263 29.05 -17.74 0.48
CA ASP A 263 29.61 -18.56 1.59
C ASP A 263 30.27 -19.90 1.16
N GLU A 264 31.01 -19.99 0.06
CA GLU A 264 31.78 -21.22 -0.28
C GLU A 264 33.26 -21.00 -0.67
N ASP A 265 33.90 -19.89 -0.27
CA ASP A 265 35.34 -19.66 -0.51
C ASP A 265 36.19 -19.59 0.79
N GLU A 266 35.76 -20.25 1.87
CA GLU A 266 36.59 -20.49 3.05
C GLU A 266 36.65 -22.00 3.35
N ASP A 267 37.46 -22.75 2.61
CA ASP A 267 38.16 -23.96 3.09
C ASP A 267 38.97 -24.62 1.95
N GLU A 268 40.07 -23.98 1.54
CA GLU A 268 41.16 -24.70 0.84
C GLU A 268 42.54 -24.17 1.29
N GLU A 269 42.89 -24.43 2.55
CA GLU A 269 44.29 -24.59 2.97
C GLU A 269 44.47 -25.95 3.65
N ALA A 270 45.09 -26.90 2.93
CA ALA A 270 46.04 -27.89 3.46
C ALA A 270 46.72 -28.67 2.31
#